data_AF-A0A2N8TBT1-F1
#
_entry.id   AF-A0A2N8TBT1-F1
#
_cell.length_a   1.000
_cell.length_b   1.000
_cell.length_c   1.000
_cell.angle_alpha   90.00
_cell.angle_beta   90.00
_cell.angle_gamma   90.00
#
_symmetry.space_group_name_H-M   'P 1'
#
loop_
_entity.id
_entity.type
_entity.pdbx_description
1 polymer ?
#
loop_
_entity_poly.entity_id
_entity_poly.type
_entity_poly.pdbx_seq_one_letter_code
_entity_poly.pdbx_strand_id
1 'polypeptide(L)' 'DRAYQGAGATFRTPYYHHSEQPEHYQQFNRDHARLRAPGERASAQLKSWRLLRRTRCSTRRIGTIVQAVHTLLTYSYSG' A
#
# COMPACT_ATOMS: atom_id res chain seq x y z
N ASP A 1 -7.48 -10.17 -1.40
CA ASP A 1 -6.17 -10.14 -0.71
C ASP A 1 -6.14 -11.22 0.37
N ARG A 2 -5.27 -12.22 0.21
CA ARG A 2 -5.05 -13.29 1.20
C ARG A 2 -3.69 -13.18 1.90
N ALA A 3 -2.85 -12.21 1.51
CA ALA A 3 -1.46 -12.12 1.97
C ALA A 3 -1.31 -11.90 3.48
N TYR A 4 -2.37 -11.41 4.13
CA TYR A 4 -2.43 -11.13 5.56
C TYR A 4 -3.26 -12.15 6.34
N GLN A 5 -3.79 -13.19 5.68
CA GLN A 5 -4.49 -14.26 6.40
C GLN A 5 -3.51 -15.00 7.31
N GLY A 6 -3.84 -15.06 8.60
CA GLY A 6 -2.99 -15.72 9.60
C GLY A 6 -1.86 -14.84 10.16
N ALA A 7 -1.81 -13.53 9.86
CA ALA A 7 -0.83 -12.59 10.41
C ALA A 7 -1.02 -12.27 11.92
N GLY A 8 -1.51 -13.24 12.70
CA GLY A 8 -2.11 -13.08 14.03
C GLY A 8 -1.29 -12.32 15.09
N ALA A 9 -1.98 -11.98 16.18
CA ALA A 9 -1.56 -11.29 17.42
C ALA A 9 -0.91 -9.90 17.30
N THR A 10 -0.10 -9.63 16.27
CA THR A 10 0.66 -8.37 16.15
C THR A 10 -0.10 -7.32 15.34
N PHE A 11 -0.78 -7.74 14.27
CA PHE A 11 -1.54 -6.84 13.40
C PHE A 11 -2.99 -7.32 13.31
N ARG A 12 -3.93 -6.40 13.45
CA ARG A 12 -5.34 -6.72 13.22
C ARG A 12 -5.57 -6.88 11.72
N THR A 13 -6.21 -7.97 11.34
CA THR A 13 -6.59 -8.29 9.97
C THR A 13 -8.08 -7.99 9.75
N PRO A 14 -8.53 -7.77 8.51
CA PRO A 14 -9.94 -7.55 8.24
C PRO A 14 -10.76 -8.82 8.52
N TYR A 15 -11.99 -8.63 8.98
CA TYR A 15 -12.97 -9.70 9.12
C TYR A 15 -13.55 -10.06 7.74
N TYR A 16 -13.66 -11.35 7.43
CA TYR A 16 -14.20 -11.86 6.16
C TYR A 16 -15.71 -12.15 6.26
N HIS A 17 -16.43 -12.23 5.12
CA HIS A 17 -17.91 -12.31 5.02
C HIS A 17 -18.63 -10.95 5.20
N HIS A 18 -18.21 -9.95 4.41
CA HIS A 18 -18.61 -8.54 4.56
C HIS A 18 -20.14 -8.30 4.56
N SER A 19 -20.93 -9.13 3.87
CA SER A 19 -22.38 -9.00 3.75
C SER A 19 -23.17 -9.55 4.95
N GLU A 20 -22.55 -10.40 5.77
CA GLU A 20 -23.20 -11.09 6.89
C GLU A 20 -22.63 -10.64 8.25
N GLN A 21 -21.73 -9.65 8.24
CA GLN A 21 -21.09 -9.15 9.43
C GLN A 21 -21.94 -8.13 10.19
N PRO A 22 -21.95 -8.19 11.53
CA PRO A 22 -22.38 -7.08 12.38
C PRO A 22 -21.74 -5.74 11.97
N GLU A 23 -22.48 -4.64 12.12
CA GLU A 23 -22.05 -3.31 11.66
C GLU A 23 -20.69 -2.87 12.21
N HIS A 24 -20.37 -3.21 13.46
CA HIS A 24 -19.10 -2.85 14.08
C HIS A 24 -17.89 -3.48 13.37
N TYR A 25 -18.02 -4.71 12.85
CA TYR A 25 -16.97 -5.35 12.06
C TYR A 25 -16.86 -4.74 10.66
N GLN A 26 -17.98 -4.36 10.06
CA GLN A 26 -17.96 -3.63 8.79
C GLN A 26 -17.26 -2.27 8.93
N GLN A 27 -17.56 -1.54 10.02
CA GLN A 27 -16.92 -0.26 10.30
C GLN A 27 -15.41 -0.42 10.53
N PHE A 28 -15.00 -1.40 11.34
CA PHE A 28 -13.60 -1.74 11.52
C PHE A 28 -12.92 -2.02 10.17
N ASN A 29 -13.56 -2.82 9.30
CA ASN A 29 -13.02 -3.14 7.98
C ASN A 29 -12.90 -1.92 7.07
N ARG A 30 -13.86 -0.99 7.11
CA ARG A 30 -13.79 0.28 6.35
C ARG A 30 -12.61 1.13 6.81
N ASP A 31 -12.43 1.29 8.11
CA ASP A 31 -11.33 2.10 8.66
C ASP A 31 -9.97 1.44 8.41
N HIS A 32 -9.90 0.11 8.57
CA HIS A 32 -8.71 -0.67 8.22
C HIS A 32 -8.36 -0.54 6.72
N ALA A 33 -9.34 -0.60 5.83
CA ALA A 33 -9.13 -0.40 4.39
C ALA A 33 -8.66 1.03 4.07
N ARG A 34 -9.21 2.05 4.74
CA ARG A 34 -8.77 3.45 4.59
C ARG A 34 -7.31 3.64 4.96
N LEU A 35 -6.83 2.99 6.02
CA LEU A 35 -5.42 3.04 6.43
C LEU A 35 -4.50 2.33 5.43
N ARG A 36 -4.94 1.21 4.84
CA ARG A 36 -4.13 0.45 3.86
C ARG A 36 -4.11 1.06 2.46
N ALA A 37 -5.21 1.67 2.04
CA ALA A 37 -5.41 2.12 0.66
C ALA A 37 -4.29 3.04 0.11
N PRO A 38 -3.71 3.99 0.87
CA PRO A 38 -2.61 4.82 0.35
C PRO A 38 -1.35 4.00 0.02
N GLY A 39 -0.92 3.12 0.93
CA GLY A 39 0.28 2.29 0.74
C GLY A 39 0.11 1.28 -0.38
N GLU A 40 -1.07 0.66 -0.48
CA GLU A 40 -1.39 -0.25 -1.58
C GLU A 40 -1.44 0.45 -2.93
N ARG A 41 -2.04 1.64 -3.01
CA ARG A 41 -2.03 2.45 -4.23
C ARG A 41 -0.62 2.83 -4.64
N ALA A 42 0.21 3.28 -3.71
CA ALA A 42 1.62 3.59 -3.98
C ALA A 42 2.37 2.34 -4.50
N SER A 43 2.19 1.19 -3.86
CA SER A 43 2.79 -0.07 -4.31
C SER A 43 2.30 -0.49 -5.72
N ALA A 44 1.00 -0.36 -6.00
CA ALA A 44 0.42 -0.65 -7.30
C ALA A 44 0.97 0.28 -8.40
N GLN A 45 1.13 1.57 -8.10
CA GLN A 45 1.73 2.55 -9.00
C GLN A 45 3.19 2.21 -9.29
N LEU A 46 3.99 1.87 -8.28
CA LEU A 46 5.38 1.46 -8.49
C LEU A 46 5.50 0.18 -9.32
N LYS A 47 4.60 -0.80 -9.11
CA LYS A 47 4.55 -2.04 -9.90
C LYS A 47 4.16 -1.81 -11.36
N SER A 48 3.44 -0.73 -11.67
CA SER A 48 3.09 -0.40 -13.06
C SER A 48 4.30 0.14 -13.85
N TRP A 49 5.28 0.74 -13.17
CA TRP A 49 6.45 1.34 -13.82
C TRP A 49 7.36 0.27 -14.44
N ARG A 50 7.40 0.24 -15.78
CA ARG A 50 8.27 -0.67 -16.55
C ARG A 50 9.75 -0.51 -16.20
N LEU A 51 10.16 0.70 -15.82
CA LEU A 51 11.53 1.00 -15.36
C LEU A 51 11.92 0.10 -14.18
N LEU A 52 11.10 0.06 -13.13
CA LEU A 52 11.39 -0.70 -11.90
C LEU A 52 11.39 -2.21 -12.14
N ARG A 53 10.62 -2.69 -13.12
CA ARG A 53 10.47 -4.11 -13.47
C ARG A 53 11.76 -4.81 -13.85
N ARG A 54 12.77 -4.08 -14.33
CA ARG A 54 14.06 -4.64 -14.80
C ARG A 54 15.29 -4.05 -14.09
N THR A 55 15.08 -3.28 -13.03
CA THR A 55 16.21 -2.69 -12.29
C THR A 55 17.06 -3.79 -11.65
N ARG A 56 18.37 -3.73 -11.89
CA ARG A 56 19.39 -4.63 -11.32
C ARG A 56 20.32 -3.84 -10.39
N CYS A 57 19.77 -3.17 -9.39
CA CYS A 57 20.55 -2.41 -8.41
C CYS A 57 20.09 -2.72 -6.98
N SER A 58 20.91 -2.35 -6.00
CA SER A 58 20.60 -2.59 -4.59
C SER A 58 19.33 -1.85 -4.15
N THR A 59 18.62 -2.42 -3.18
CA THR A 59 17.40 -1.82 -2.59
C THR A 59 17.63 -0.39 -2.13
N ARG A 60 18.82 -0.10 -1.59
CA ARG A 60 19.23 1.25 -1.19
C ARG A 60 19.21 2.23 -2.35
N ARG A 61 19.75 1.84 -3.52
CA ARG A 61 19.81 2.68 -4.71
C ARG A 61 18.42 2.93 -5.30
N ILE A 62 17.58 1.90 -5.35
CA ILE A 62 16.18 2.03 -5.79
C ILE A 62 15.43 2.99 -4.87
N GLY A 63 15.60 2.86 -3.55
CA GLY A 63 15.00 3.75 -2.56
C GLY A 63 15.35 5.22 -2.81
N THR A 64 16.62 5.55 -3.03
CA THR A 64 17.05 6.92 -3.34
C THR A 64 16.43 7.45 -4.63
N ILE A 65 16.36 6.64 -5.69
CA ILE A 65 15.74 7.04 -6.97
C ILE A 65 14.26 7.34 -6.78
N VAL A 66 13.52 6.47 -6.07
CA VAL A 66 12.09 6.67 -5.81
C VAL A 66 11.85 7.95 -4.99
N GLN A 67 12.69 8.23 -3.98
CA GLN A 67 12.62 9.48 -3.21
C GLN A 67 12.87 10.71 -4.09
N ALA A 68 13.90 10.69 -4.93
CA ALA A 68 14.20 11.79 -5.84
C ALA A 68 13.05 12.07 -6.82
N VAL A 69 12.47 11.02 -7.42
CA VAL A 69 11.30 11.15 -8.30
C VAL A 69 10.11 11.73 -7.53
N HIS A 70 9.85 11.27 -6.30
CA HIS A 70 8.78 11.77 -5.46
C HIS A 70 8.95 13.27 -5.13
N THR A 71 10.16 13.70 -4.78
CA THR A 71 10.47 15.12 -4.54
C THR A 71 10.22 15.98 -5.77
N LEU A 72 10.67 15.55 -6.96
CA LEU A 72 10.45 16.28 -8.21
C LEU A 72 8.97 16.41 -8.56
N LEU A 73 8.19 15.33 -8.43
CA LEU A 73 6.75 15.34 -8.68
C LEU A 73 6.02 16.27 -7.70
N THR A 74 6.40 16.26 -6.43
CA THR A 74 5.75 17.09 -5.40
C THR A 74 6.07 18.57 -5.61
N TYR A 75 7.32 18.90 -5.96
CA TYR A 75 7.73 20.27 -6.27
C TYR A 75 6.96 20.85 -7.47
N SER A 76 6.74 20.05 -8.51
CA SER A 76 5.96 20.47 -9.68
C SER A 76 4.47 20.68 -9.41
N TYR A 77 3.93 20.10 -8.33
CA TYR A 77 2.52 20.25 -7.94
C TYR A 77 2.27 21.45 -7.00
N SER A 78 3.33 22.02 -6.42
CA SER A 78 3.29 23.18 -5.53
C SER A 78 3.58 24.52 -6.25
N GLY A 79 3.64 24.50 -7.59
CA GLY A 79 3.82 25.68 -8.45
C GLY A 79 2.54 26.09 -9.15
#